data_AF-A0A936N6Y9-F1
#
_entry.id   AF-A0A936N6Y9-F1
#
_cell.length_a   1.000
_cell.length_b   1.000
_cell.length_c   1.000
_cell.angle_alpha   90.00
_cell.angle_beta   90.00
_cell.angle_gamma   90.00
#
_symmetry.space_group_name_H-M   'P 1'
#
loop_
_entity.id
_entity.type
_entity.pdbx_description
1 polymer ?
#
loop_
_entity_poly.entity_id
_entity_poly.type
_entity_poly.pdbx_seq_one_letter_code
_entity_poly.pdbx_strand_id
1 'polypeptide(L)'
;MAIDKNKYKNLLCRVESNCNYKIINSIGALGKYQFTLSTLNALKNKYNLPAFINSTNFINRPDLQELYFDYLVFDSLNFIANNNLDQYKGRQVTGTMKYKNVQAPLNTYGMLAAIHLAGATALKNFLENGYNPNDGNASLSDYAAYFSKNLIESDLTGLKEILLAIIPGIVLYYI
;
A
#
# COMPACT_ATOMS: atom_id res chain seq x y z
N MET A 1 8.93 6.87 10.43
CA MET A 1 8.45 5.48 10.65
C MET A 1 8.72 4.68 9.38
N ALA A 2 9.29 3.48 9.48
CA ALA A 2 9.62 2.66 8.31
C ALA A 2 8.55 1.58 8.12
N ILE A 3 8.04 1.43 6.89
CA ILE A 3 7.16 0.31 6.54
C ILE A 3 7.99 -0.93 6.23
N ASP A 4 7.56 -2.09 6.73
CA ASP A 4 8.04 -3.39 6.30
C ASP A 4 7.31 -3.76 5.01
N LYS A 5 7.96 -3.52 3.88
CA LYS A 5 7.38 -3.77 2.56
C LYS A 5 7.02 -5.25 2.35
N ASN A 6 7.77 -6.18 2.94
CA ASN A 6 7.51 -7.61 2.78
C ASN A 6 6.23 -8.03 3.49
N LYS A 7 5.99 -7.52 4.70
CA LYS A 7 4.71 -7.72 5.40
C LYS A 7 3.53 -7.16 4.59
N TYR A 8 3.69 -5.97 4.03
CA TYR A 8 2.67 -5.37 3.18
C TYR A 8 2.38 -6.21 1.93
N LYS A 9 3.43 -6.57 1.17
CA LYS A 9 3.34 -7.43 -0.01
C LYS A 9 2.63 -8.75 0.29
N ASN A 10 2.99 -9.40 1.40
CA ASN A 10 2.44 -10.69 1.81
C ASN A 10 0.95 -10.62 2.18
N LEU A 11 0.54 -9.58 2.92
CA LEU A 11 -0.88 -9.42 3.26
C LEU A 11 -1.69 -9.05 2.02
N LEU A 12 -1.18 -8.13 1.19
CA LEU A 12 -1.89 -7.68 0.00
C LEU A 12 -2.08 -8.81 -1.02
N CYS A 13 -1.03 -9.57 -1.32
CA CYS A 13 -1.17 -10.63 -2.31
C CYS A 13 -2.16 -11.73 -1.88
N ARG A 14 -2.28 -11.99 -0.56
CA ARG A 14 -3.26 -12.94 -0.02
C ARG A 14 -4.70 -12.48 -0.29
N VAL A 15 -4.99 -11.19 -0.12
CA VAL A 15 -6.35 -10.66 -0.34
C VAL A 15 -6.69 -10.45 -1.82
N GLU A 16 -5.68 -10.17 -2.65
CA GLU A 16 -5.85 -9.87 -4.08
C GLU A 16 -5.92 -11.14 -4.96
N SER A 17 -5.02 -12.09 -4.73
CA SER A 17 -4.80 -13.19 -5.70
C SER A 17 -4.44 -14.53 -5.06
N ASN A 18 -4.46 -14.62 -3.72
CA ASN A 18 -3.79 -15.67 -2.98
C ASN A 18 -2.31 -15.85 -3.41
N CYS A 19 -1.64 -14.72 -3.68
CA CYS A 19 -0.26 -14.60 -4.12
C CYS A 19 0.09 -15.28 -5.45
N ASN A 20 -0.90 -15.44 -6.35
CA ASN A 20 -0.71 -16.08 -7.64
C ASN A 20 -0.27 -15.07 -8.72
N TYR A 21 0.99 -15.17 -9.19
CA TYR A 21 1.52 -14.32 -10.26
C TYR A 21 0.82 -14.48 -11.62
N LYS A 22 0.15 -15.62 -11.85
CA LYS A 22 -0.39 -16.01 -13.16
C LYS A 22 -1.89 -15.77 -13.31
N ILE A 23 -2.58 -15.29 -12.27
CA ILE A 23 -4.04 -15.13 -12.32
C ILE A 23 -4.42 -13.87 -13.10
N ILE A 24 -5.53 -13.94 -13.83
CA ILE A 24 -6.23 -12.79 -14.42
C ILE A 24 -7.67 -12.88 -13.96
N ASN A 25 -8.20 -11.84 -13.32
CA ASN A 25 -9.59 -11.86 -12.87
C ASN A 25 -10.56 -11.46 -14.00
N SER A 26 -11.87 -11.52 -13.72
CA SER A 26 -12.93 -11.25 -14.70
C SER A 26 -12.92 -9.84 -15.30
N ILE A 27 -12.32 -8.86 -14.60
CA ILE A 27 -12.19 -7.47 -15.08
C ILE A 27 -10.83 -7.21 -15.76
N GLY A 28 -10.00 -8.25 -15.93
CA GLY A 28 -8.70 -8.17 -16.59
C GLY A 28 -7.54 -7.68 -15.70
N ALA A 29 -7.72 -7.68 -14.38
CA ALA A 29 -6.65 -7.35 -13.44
C ALA A 29 -5.62 -8.48 -13.34
N LEU A 30 -4.33 -8.12 -13.22
CA LEU A 30 -3.23 -9.00 -13.55
C LEU A 30 -2.37 -9.40 -12.35
N GLY A 31 -2.16 -10.70 -12.21
CA GLY A 31 -1.12 -11.32 -11.40
C GLY A 31 -1.28 -11.11 -9.91
N LYS A 32 -0.15 -11.20 -9.20
CA LYS A 32 -0.08 -11.31 -7.74
C LYS A 32 -0.75 -10.14 -7.00
N TYR A 33 -0.70 -8.96 -7.60
CA TYR A 33 -1.20 -7.71 -7.03
C TYR A 33 -2.37 -7.13 -7.82
N GLN A 34 -3.01 -7.93 -8.70
CA GLN A 34 -4.21 -7.54 -9.45
C GLN A 34 -4.08 -6.17 -10.13
N PHE A 35 -2.97 -5.93 -10.82
CA PHE A 35 -2.74 -4.67 -11.50
C PHE A 35 -3.71 -4.47 -12.67
N THR A 36 -4.25 -3.26 -12.82
CA THR A 36 -4.91 -2.84 -14.06
C THR A 36 -3.87 -2.42 -15.09
N LEU A 37 -4.19 -2.58 -16.39
CA LEU A 37 -3.31 -2.12 -17.47
C LEU A 37 -3.08 -0.59 -17.42
N SER A 38 -4.07 0.18 -16.98
CA SER A 38 -3.94 1.63 -16.81
C SER A 38 -2.89 1.98 -15.76
N THR A 39 -2.90 1.33 -14.60
CA THR A 39 -1.90 1.52 -13.54
C THR A 39 -0.50 1.14 -14.01
N LEU A 40 -0.35 0.00 -14.70
CA LEU A 40 0.94 -0.42 -15.24
C LEU A 40 1.47 0.60 -16.25
N ASN A 41 0.65 1.05 -17.20
CA ASN A 41 1.08 2.04 -18.18
C ASN A 41 1.45 3.39 -17.53
N ALA A 42 0.69 3.83 -16.53
CA ALA A 42 0.99 5.06 -15.78
C ALA A 42 2.35 4.98 -15.09
N LEU A 43 2.63 3.90 -14.35
CA LEU A 43 3.92 3.69 -13.69
C LEU A 43 5.06 3.56 -14.69
N LYS A 44 4.85 2.80 -15.78
CA LYS A 44 5.82 2.64 -16.86
C LYS A 44 6.26 3.99 -17.41
N ASN A 45 5.29 4.82 -17.77
CA ASN A 45 5.56 6.11 -18.41
C ASN A 45 6.17 7.10 -17.41
N LYS A 46 5.69 7.12 -16.15
CA LYS A 46 6.17 8.03 -15.12
C LYS A 46 7.62 7.75 -14.71
N TYR A 47 8.00 6.47 -14.61
CA TYR A 47 9.29 6.04 -14.08
C TYR A 47 10.21 5.39 -15.11
N ASN A 48 9.82 5.41 -16.38
CA ASN A 48 10.54 4.74 -17.49
C ASN A 48 10.85 3.25 -17.18
N LEU A 49 9.85 2.52 -16.67
CA LEU A 49 10.02 1.12 -16.27
C LEU A 49 10.15 0.19 -17.48
N PRO A 50 10.73 -1.01 -17.32
CA PRO A 50 10.84 -1.99 -18.39
C PRO A 50 9.48 -2.31 -19.01
N ALA A 51 9.43 -2.36 -20.34
CA ALA A 51 8.19 -2.61 -21.06
C ALA A 51 7.68 -4.04 -20.87
N PHE A 52 6.36 -4.18 -20.97
CA PHE A 52 5.67 -5.45 -21.15
C PHE A 52 4.88 -5.41 -22.46
N ILE A 53 4.77 -6.55 -23.14
CA ILE A 53 4.16 -6.63 -24.48
C ILE A 53 2.63 -6.66 -24.37
N ASN A 54 2.12 -7.49 -23.47
CA ASN A 54 0.69 -7.72 -23.24
C ASN A 54 0.47 -8.34 -21.85
N SER A 55 -0.79 -8.54 -21.48
CA SER A 55 -1.18 -9.15 -20.20
C SER A 55 -0.54 -10.52 -19.98
N THR A 56 -0.51 -11.40 -20.99
CA THR A 56 0.09 -12.73 -20.92
C THR A 56 1.60 -12.68 -20.64
N ASN A 57 2.31 -11.75 -21.28
CA ASN A 57 3.73 -11.53 -21.05
C ASN A 57 3.97 -11.03 -19.61
N PHE A 58 3.14 -10.11 -19.11
CA PHE A 58 3.29 -9.55 -17.77
C PHE A 58 3.02 -10.59 -16.66
N ILE A 59 1.97 -11.41 -16.77
CA ILE A 59 1.65 -12.41 -15.74
C ILE A 59 2.71 -13.53 -15.64
N ASN A 60 3.51 -13.74 -16.69
CA ASN A 60 4.61 -14.70 -16.70
C ASN A 60 5.95 -14.11 -16.24
N ARG A 61 5.96 -12.86 -15.76
CA ARG A 61 7.16 -12.15 -15.29
C ARG A 61 7.01 -11.73 -13.82
N PRO A 62 7.23 -12.65 -12.85
CA PRO A 62 7.16 -12.33 -11.42
C PRO A 62 8.11 -11.20 -11.02
N ASP A 63 9.31 -11.17 -11.60
CA ASP A 63 10.31 -10.13 -11.41
C ASP A 63 9.77 -8.73 -11.79
N LEU A 64 9.05 -8.65 -12.90
CA LEU A 64 8.45 -7.42 -13.36
C LEU A 64 7.27 -6.99 -12.47
N GLN A 65 6.45 -7.93 -12.02
CA GLN A 65 5.36 -7.64 -11.08
C GLN A 65 5.87 -7.08 -9.75
N GLU A 66 6.95 -7.66 -9.21
CA GLU A 66 7.59 -7.17 -7.99
C GLU A 66 8.17 -5.76 -8.17
N LEU A 67 8.85 -5.50 -9.29
CA LEU A 67 9.39 -4.19 -9.62
C LEU A 67 8.28 -3.12 -9.71
N TYR A 68 7.23 -3.40 -10.48
CA TYR A 68 6.11 -2.48 -10.65
C TYR A 68 5.41 -2.21 -9.31
N PHE A 69 5.29 -3.23 -8.45
CA PHE A 69 4.71 -3.05 -7.13
C PHE A 69 5.56 -2.16 -6.23
N ASP A 70 6.88 -2.31 -6.29
CA ASP A 70 7.79 -1.46 -5.53
C ASP A 70 7.66 0.02 -5.93
N TYR A 71 7.50 0.30 -7.24
CA TYR A 71 7.24 1.64 -7.73
C TYR A 71 5.84 2.15 -7.38
N LEU A 72 4.81 1.29 -7.39
CA LEU A 72 3.47 1.68 -6.91
C LEU A 72 3.51 2.12 -5.44
N VAL A 73 4.19 1.36 -4.58
CA VAL A 73 4.34 1.71 -3.16
C VAL A 73 5.11 3.02 -3.01
N PHE A 74 6.23 3.19 -3.72
CA PHE A 74 7.01 4.41 -3.70
C PHE A 74 6.18 5.63 -4.14
N ASP A 75 5.45 5.52 -5.25
CA ASP A 75 4.58 6.57 -5.77
C ASP A 75 3.50 6.97 -4.76
N SER A 76 2.89 5.96 -4.13
CA SER A 76 1.84 6.14 -3.13
C SER A 76 2.35 6.84 -1.87
N LEU A 77 3.54 6.46 -1.37
CA LEU A 77 4.18 7.12 -0.22
C LEU A 77 4.52 8.58 -0.54
N ASN A 78 5.08 8.86 -1.71
CA ASN A 78 5.36 10.23 -2.14
C ASN A 78 4.09 11.05 -2.23
N PHE A 79 3.00 10.49 -2.75
CA PHE A 79 1.72 11.18 -2.79
C PHE A 79 1.19 11.51 -1.39
N ILE A 80 1.26 10.56 -0.45
CA ILE A 80 0.86 10.75 0.95
C ILE A 80 1.64 11.90 1.57
N ALA A 81 2.98 11.89 1.43
CA ALA A 81 3.85 12.92 1.99
C ALA A 81 3.59 14.30 1.36
N ASN A 82 3.53 14.38 0.03
CA ASN A 82 3.36 15.64 -0.70
C ASN A 82 1.98 16.29 -0.49
N ASN A 83 0.98 15.53 -0.05
CA ASN A 83 -0.35 16.03 0.27
C ASN A 83 -0.60 16.12 1.79
N ASN A 84 0.43 15.96 2.62
CA ASN A 84 0.32 15.97 4.08
C ASN A 84 -0.73 15.01 4.64
N LEU A 85 -0.95 13.86 3.99
CA LEU A 85 -1.99 12.92 4.43
C LEU A 85 -1.60 12.17 5.70
N ASP A 86 -0.32 12.19 6.07
CA ASP A 86 0.18 11.65 7.34
C ASP A 86 -0.52 12.26 8.57
N GLN A 87 -1.04 13.49 8.47
CA GLN A 87 -1.79 14.13 9.56
C GLN A 87 -3.06 13.37 9.97
N TYR A 88 -3.57 12.48 9.10
CA TYR A 88 -4.74 11.66 9.37
C TYR A 88 -4.41 10.32 10.03
N LYS A 89 -3.13 9.99 10.25
CA LYS A 89 -2.75 8.79 11.01
C LYS A 89 -3.32 8.85 12.43
N GLY A 90 -3.76 7.71 12.95
CA GLY A 90 -4.47 7.60 14.22
C GLY A 90 -5.97 7.84 14.12
N ARG A 91 -6.50 8.45 13.04
CA ARG A 91 -7.94 8.59 12.83
C ARG A 91 -8.60 7.21 12.78
N GLN A 92 -9.68 7.03 13.54
CA GLN A 92 -10.48 5.80 13.48
C GLN A 92 -11.09 5.62 12.09
N VAL A 93 -10.85 4.46 11.46
CA VAL A 93 -11.51 4.04 10.22
C VAL A 93 -12.32 2.78 10.47
N THR A 94 -13.44 2.65 9.75
CA THR A 94 -14.38 1.52 9.85
C THR A 94 -14.69 0.96 8.47
N GLY A 95 -14.50 -0.34 8.29
CA GLY A 95 -14.91 -1.05 7.08
C GLY A 95 -16.43 -1.08 6.94
N THR A 96 -16.92 -0.96 5.71
CA THR A 96 -18.34 -0.78 5.39
C THR A 96 -18.93 -1.87 4.50
N MET A 97 -18.12 -2.63 3.77
CA MET A 97 -18.58 -3.69 2.85
C MET A 97 -17.92 -5.04 3.17
N LYS A 98 -16.82 -5.39 2.49
CA LYS A 98 -16.13 -6.69 2.61
C LYS A 98 -15.64 -6.95 4.03
N TYR A 99 -15.14 -5.92 4.69
CA TYR A 99 -14.62 -5.98 6.06
C TYR A 99 -15.48 -5.15 7.02
N LYS A 100 -16.81 -5.30 6.89
CA LYS A 100 -17.79 -4.56 7.69
C LYS A 100 -17.48 -4.64 9.20
N ASN A 101 -17.54 -3.48 9.86
CA ASN A 101 -17.28 -3.31 11.30
C ASN A 101 -15.84 -3.54 11.75
N VAL A 102 -14.90 -3.86 10.85
CA VAL A 102 -13.48 -3.83 11.19
C VAL A 102 -13.08 -2.39 11.48
N GLN A 103 -12.52 -2.17 12.66
CA GLN A 103 -12.12 -0.87 13.16
C GLN A 103 -10.63 -0.89 13.50
N ALA A 104 -9.90 0.14 13.06
CA ALA A 104 -8.51 0.38 13.46
C ALA A 104 -8.16 1.87 13.36
N PRO A 105 -7.18 2.34 14.17
CA PRO A 105 -6.55 3.62 13.94
C PRO A 105 -5.79 3.57 12.61
N LEU A 106 -6.09 4.52 11.71
CA LEU A 106 -5.49 4.57 10.39
C LEU A 106 -3.97 4.67 10.49
N ASN A 107 -3.26 3.85 9.71
CA ASN A 107 -1.81 3.90 9.58
C ASN A 107 -1.39 3.87 8.10
N THR A 108 -0.08 3.94 7.84
CA THR A 108 0.52 3.95 6.50
C THR A 108 0.12 2.73 5.69
N TYR A 109 0.05 1.54 6.29
CA TYR A 109 -0.38 0.34 5.56
C TYR A 109 -1.83 0.43 5.12
N GLY A 110 -2.71 0.96 5.98
CA GLY A 110 -4.10 1.26 5.62
C GLY A 110 -4.20 2.27 4.48
N MET A 111 -3.43 3.35 4.54
CA MET A 111 -3.38 4.34 3.46
C MET A 111 -2.91 3.73 2.14
N LEU A 112 -1.82 2.95 2.15
CA LEU A 112 -1.32 2.26 0.95
C LEU A 112 -2.34 1.28 0.37
N ALA A 113 -3.02 0.51 1.21
CA ALA A 113 -4.07 -0.41 0.78
C ALA A 113 -5.29 0.32 0.20
N ALA A 114 -5.70 1.43 0.80
CA ALA A 114 -6.76 2.28 0.26
C ALA A 114 -6.40 2.87 -1.12
N ILE A 115 -5.15 3.32 -1.29
CA ILE A 115 -4.63 3.76 -2.59
C ILE A 115 -4.61 2.61 -3.60
N HIS A 116 -4.20 1.41 -3.19
CA HIS A 116 -4.19 0.25 -4.06
C HIS A 116 -5.57 -0.07 -4.62
N LEU A 117 -6.61 -0.02 -3.76
CA LEU A 117 -7.98 -0.29 -4.16
C LEU A 117 -8.59 0.79 -5.06
N ALA A 118 -8.47 2.06 -4.64
CA ALA A 118 -9.29 3.15 -5.18
C ALA A 118 -8.48 4.32 -5.77
N GLY A 119 -7.16 4.31 -5.63
CA GLY A 119 -6.25 5.35 -6.10
C GLY A 119 -5.96 6.46 -5.08
N ALA A 120 -4.90 7.21 -5.37
CA ALA A 120 -4.33 8.23 -4.49
C ALA A 120 -5.30 9.41 -4.22
N THR A 121 -5.93 9.93 -5.28
CA THR A 121 -6.93 11.00 -5.17
C THR A 121 -8.16 10.57 -4.37
N ALA A 122 -8.58 9.31 -4.50
CA ALA A 122 -9.70 8.77 -3.73
C ALA A 122 -9.38 8.70 -2.24
N LEU A 123 -8.16 8.27 -1.85
CA LEU A 123 -7.73 8.33 -0.45
C LEU A 123 -7.78 9.77 0.07
N LYS A 124 -7.25 10.73 -0.68
CA LYS A 124 -7.28 12.14 -0.27
C LYS A 124 -8.70 12.62 0.00
N ASN A 125 -9.61 12.40 -0.95
CA ASN A 125 -11.01 12.76 -0.80
C ASN A 125 -11.64 12.03 0.40
N PHE A 126 -11.43 10.73 0.56
CA PHE A 126 -11.92 9.99 1.72
C PHE A 126 -11.50 10.62 3.06
N LEU A 127 -10.23 11.03 3.17
CA LEU A 127 -9.71 11.65 4.38
C LEU A 127 -10.27 13.06 4.60
N GLU A 128 -10.36 13.88 3.55
CA GLU A 128 -10.78 15.28 3.67
C GLU A 128 -12.30 15.45 3.79
N ASN A 129 -13.08 14.62 3.10
CA ASN A 129 -14.53 14.81 2.94
C ASN A 129 -15.38 13.54 3.14
N GLY A 130 -14.76 12.40 3.44
CA GLY A 130 -15.48 11.15 3.71
C GLY A 130 -15.98 10.39 2.48
N TYR A 131 -15.60 10.80 1.27
CA TYR A 131 -15.92 10.07 0.03
C TYR A 131 -15.33 8.65 0.05
N ASN A 132 -16.19 7.62 0.10
CA ASN A 132 -15.79 6.22 0.25
C ASN A 132 -16.18 5.37 -0.97
N PRO A 133 -15.37 5.38 -2.06
CA PRO A 133 -15.64 4.58 -3.25
C PRO A 133 -15.43 3.08 -3.00
N ASN A 134 -15.95 2.24 -3.90
CA ASN A 134 -15.79 0.79 -3.88
C ASN A 134 -15.61 0.24 -5.30
N ASP A 135 -15.04 -0.96 -5.41
CA ASP A 135 -14.81 -1.67 -6.68
C ASP A 135 -15.91 -2.69 -7.02
N GLY A 136 -17.04 -2.63 -6.32
CA GLY A 136 -18.11 -3.63 -6.36
C GLY A 136 -17.95 -4.80 -5.38
N ASN A 137 -16.77 -4.99 -4.77
CA ASN A 137 -16.51 -6.03 -3.78
C ASN A 137 -16.11 -5.45 -2.42
N ALA A 138 -15.20 -4.48 -2.38
CA ALA A 138 -14.70 -3.83 -1.19
C ALA A 138 -14.72 -2.30 -1.32
N SER A 139 -14.92 -1.61 -0.21
CA SER A 139 -14.77 -0.15 -0.13
C SER A 139 -13.35 0.27 0.22
N LEU A 140 -13.02 1.52 -0.08
CA LEU A 140 -11.75 2.13 0.33
C LEU A 140 -11.55 2.00 1.85
N SER A 141 -12.60 2.24 2.64
CA SER A 141 -12.53 2.12 4.10
C SER A 141 -12.36 0.68 4.58
N ASP A 142 -12.81 -0.33 3.83
CA ASP A 142 -12.53 -1.73 4.14
C ASP A 142 -11.02 -2.01 4.09
N TYR A 143 -10.36 -1.60 3.01
CA TYR A 143 -8.91 -1.80 2.85
C TYR A 143 -8.13 -0.97 3.88
N ALA A 144 -8.53 0.28 4.10
CA ALA A 144 -7.92 1.14 5.10
C ALA A 144 -7.97 0.50 6.50
N ALA A 145 -9.14 0.05 6.93
CA ALA A 145 -9.33 -0.52 8.26
C ALA A 145 -8.67 -1.90 8.40
N TYR A 146 -8.83 -2.78 7.42
CA TYR A 146 -8.27 -4.13 7.48
C TYR A 146 -6.74 -4.13 7.53
N PHE A 147 -6.07 -3.35 6.69
CA PHE A 147 -4.61 -3.29 6.70
C PHE A 147 -4.07 -2.56 7.93
N SER A 148 -4.74 -1.49 8.37
CA SER A 148 -4.34 -0.81 9.61
C SER A 148 -4.45 -1.72 10.84
N LYS A 149 -5.46 -2.60 10.87
CA LYS A 149 -5.65 -3.56 11.96
C LYS A 149 -4.60 -4.67 11.97
N ASN A 150 -4.22 -5.16 10.79
CA ASN A 150 -3.39 -6.37 10.67
C ASN A 150 -1.89 -6.08 10.51
N LEU A 151 -1.50 -4.84 10.20
CA LEU A 151 -0.11 -4.43 10.08
C LEU A 151 0.16 -3.24 10.98
N ILE A 152 1.16 -3.38 11.86
CA ILE A 152 1.60 -2.35 12.79
C ILE A 152 2.87 -1.74 12.24
N GLU A 153 2.94 -0.41 12.20
CA GLU A 153 4.18 0.29 11.87
C GLU A 153 5.17 0.09 13.03
N SER A 154 6.41 -0.28 12.72
CA SER A 154 7.44 -0.38 13.75
C SER A 154 7.93 1.02 14.09
N ASP A 155 7.76 1.43 15.35
CA ASP A 155 8.40 2.63 15.87
C ASP A 155 9.86 2.35 16.22
N LEU A 156 10.73 2.47 15.21
CA LEU A 156 12.18 2.38 15.40
C LEU A 156 12.73 3.63 16.13
N THR A 157 11.95 4.70 16.26
CA THR A 157 12.36 5.96 16.91
C THR A 157 12.50 5.74 18.42
N GLY A 158 11.49 5.11 19.04
CA GLY A 158 11.56 4.71 20.45
C GLY A 158 12.70 3.72 20.75
N LEU A 159 13.01 2.80 19.82
CA LEU A 159 14.17 1.91 19.96
C LEU A 159 15.50 2.65 19.92
N LYS A 160 15.63 3.70 19.10
CA LYS A 160 16.85 4.54 19.08
C LYS A 160 17.04 5.28 20.38
N GLU A 161 15.98 5.90 20.93
CA GLU A 161 16.05 6.60 22.22
C GLU A 161 16.42 5.64 23.36
N ILE A 162 15.85 4.43 23.37
CA ILE A 162 16.21 3.38 24.33
C ILE A 162 17.68 2.96 24.16
N LEU A 163 18.16 2.76 22.93
CA LEU A 163 19.56 2.39 22.68
C LEU A 163 20.54 3.49 23.15
N LEU A 164 20.19 4.75 22.91
CA LEU A 164 20.93 5.94 23.37
C LEU A 164 20.92 6.06 24.90
N ALA A 165 19.82 5.68 25.56
CA ALA A 165 19.70 5.74 27.02
C ALA A 165 20.46 4.61 27.74
N ILE A 166 20.62 3.44 27.11
CA ILE A 166 21.29 2.26 27.72
C ILE A 166 22.80 2.27 27.46
N ILE A 167 23.28 2.99 26.43
CA ILE A 167 24.70 3.13 26.12
C ILE A 167 25.09 4.62 26.18
N PRO A 168 25.32 5.20 27.37
CA PRO A 168 25.81 6.57 27.46
C PRO A 168 27.25 6.62 26.93
N GLY A 169 27.47 7.31 25.81
CA GLY A 169 28.82 7.71 25.38
C GLY A 169 29.29 7.31 23.99
N ILE A 170 28.49 6.62 23.16
CA ILE A 170 28.88 6.39 21.75
C ILE A 170 28.32 7.52 20.87
N VAL A 171 29.20 8.44 20.47
CA VAL A 171 28.93 9.34 19.34
C VAL A 171 29.05 8.50 18.06
N LEU A 172 27.92 8.00 17.55
CA LEU A 172 27.88 7.35 16.25
C LEU A 172 27.97 8.43 15.16
N TYR A 173 29.19 8.75 14.72
CA TYR A 173 29.39 9.42 13.43
C TYR A 173 29.08 8.42 12.32
N TYR A 174 28.06 8.69 11.52
CA TYR A 174 27.88 8.05 10.22
C TYR A 174 27.91 9.14 9.13
N ILE A 175 28.80 8.93 8.16
CA ILE A 175 28.83 9.60 6.85
C ILE A 175 27.64 9.10 6.03
#